data_AF-A0A897MR51-F1
#
_entry.id   AF-A0A897MR51-F1
#
_cell.length_a   1.000
_cell.length_b   1.000
_cell.length_c   1.000
_cell.angle_alpha   90.00
_cell.angle_beta   90.00
_cell.angle_gamma   90.00
#
_symmetry.space_group_name_H-M   'P 1'
#
loop_
_entity.id
_entity.type
_entity.pdbx_description
1 polymer ?
#
loop_
_entity_poly.entity_id
_entity_poly.type
_entity_poly.pdbx_seq_one_letter_code
_entity_poly.pdbx_strand_id
1 'polypeptide(L)'
;MTRIQQLLFELDGSYLGHPYFVTGNALYNAVARRVDGRTRRAVNVSHGVFVPGEYGEYPGVHSQSGYAGKLGQSLPAVETYDDLFVFRDAAHRWLLESRPRDAHNTLDIERHGNRLAFAPACYFGKPPEQRNSKRSLQWFLHCYLHTDRARDDVLPLAADVLDGLRVGGARNYGFGELSLADSQVIDLDALDYGRLMDTEADAYVLELVSPYVLSSECPDADSQSVPWWWATRSPPDESESGATAGWCADGLRRRETRLVDGDERYRVATVDHGQVVGYAGDDVLATAKNGVTRVGTHAKYGFGELRVRPAREDRVPERGEIGGGDS
;
A
#
# COMPACT_ATOMS: atom_id res chain seq x y z
N MET A 1 -2.49 23.06 -3.85
CA MET A 1 -2.96 22.34 -2.65
C MET A 1 -3.12 20.90 -3.05
N THR A 2 -2.17 20.02 -2.72
CA THR A 2 -2.23 18.63 -3.16
C THR A 2 -3.11 17.83 -2.20
N ARG A 3 -4.31 17.45 -2.65
CA ARG A 3 -5.27 16.68 -1.86
C ARG A 3 -5.30 15.21 -2.25
N ILE A 4 -5.53 14.36 -1.26
CA ILE A 4 -5.88 12.95 -1.45
C ILE A 4 -7.18 12.63 -0.72
N GLN A 5 -7.93 11.67 -1.24
CA GLN A 5 -9.06 11.07 -0.55
C GLN A 5 -8.64 9.68 -0.07
N GLN A 6 -8.58 9.49 1.23
CA GLN A 6 -8.36 8.19 1.85
C GLN A 6 -9.70 7.47 1.96
N LEU A 7 -9.68 6.18 1.63
CA LEU A 7 -10.84 5.32 1.58
C LEU A 7 -10.59 4.03 2.36
N LEU A 8 -11.63 3.59 3.06
CA LEU A 8 -11.70 2.29 3.69
C LEU A 8 -12.97 1.60 3.23
N PHE A 9 -12.82 0.41 2.64
CA PHE A 9 -13.94 -0.43 2.25
C PHE A 9 -14.02 -1.66 3.13
N GLU A 10 -15.21 -2.07 3.55
CA GLU A 10 -15.42 -3.42 4.06
C GLU A 10 -15.48 -4.40 2.88
N LEU A 11 -14.86 -5.57 3.03
CA LEU A 11 -14.97 -6.64 2.04
C LEU A 11 -16.24 -7.45 2.34
N ASP A 12 -17.26 -7.35 1.50
CA ASP A 12 -18.56 -8.02 1.73
C ASP A 12 -18.64 -9.42 1.11
N GLY A 13 -17.86 -9.65 0.06
CA GLY A 13 -17.89 -10.88 -0.72
C GLY A 13 -16.51 -11.45 -0.95
N SER A 14 -16.43 -12.77 -1.20
CA SER A 14 -15.17 -13.45 -1.45
C SER A 14 -14.40 -12.77 -2.59
N TYR A 15 -13.10 -12.53 -2.40
CA TYR A 15 -12.27 -11.83 -3.37
C TYR A 15 -11.44 -12.82 -4.19
N LEU A 16 -11.53 -12.72 -5.52
CA LEU A 16 -10.71 -13.52 -6.44
C LEU A 16 -9.61 -12.64 -7.04
N GLY A 17 -8.41 -12.73 -6.47
CA GLY A 17 -7.28 -11.89 -6.88
C GLY A 17 -5.99 -12.24 -6.15
N HIS A 18 -5.23 -11.23 -5.75
CA HIS A 18 -3.96 -11.42 -5.02
C HIS A 18 -4.19 -11.39 -3.50
N PRO A 19 -3.66 -12.34 -2.71
CA PRO A 19 -3.99 -12.46 -1.27
C PRO A 19 -3.61 -11.24 -0.42
N TYR A 20 -2.62 -10.46 -0.85
CA TYR A 20 -2.05 -9.37 -0.03
C TYR A 20 -2.53 -7.97 -0.43
N PHE A 21 -3.11 -7.81 -1.64
CA PHE A 21 -3.50 -6.50 -2.13
C PHE A 21 -4.53 -6.56 -3.25
N VAL A 22 -5.18 -5.43 -3.49
CA VAL A 22 -5.94 -5.15 -4.71
C VAL A 22 -5.11 -4.21 -5.57
N THR A 23 -4.90 -4.53 -6.85
CA THR A 23 -4.12 -3.66 -7.73
C THR A 23 -4.82 -2.32 -7.92
N GLY A 24 -4.04 -1.24 -8.05
CA GLY A 24 -4.61 0.07 -8.36
C GLY A 24 -5.37 0.06 -9.70
N ASN A 25 -4.92 -0.74 -10.68
CA ASN A 25 -5.66 -0.94 -11.93
C ASN A 25 -7.07 -1.55 -11.72
N ALA A 26 -7.22 -2.52 -10.81
CA ALA A 26 -8.53 -3.11 -10.51
C ALA A 26 -9.46 -2.09 -9.83
N LEU A 27 -8.94 -1.30 -8.89
CA LEU A 27 -9.68 -0.23 -8.21
C LEU A 27 -10.05 0.90 -9.18
N TYR A 28 -9.10 1.38 -9.98
CA TYR A 28 -9.34 2.38 -11.01
C TYR A 28 -10.45 1.95 -11.95
N ASN A 29 -10.40 0.72 -12.47
CA ASN A 29 -11.46 0.22 -13.35
C ASN A 29 -12.82 0.08 -12.66
N ALA A 30 -12.85 -0.17 -11.35
CA ALA A 30 -14.09 -0.20 -10.59
C ALA A 30 -14.72 1.20 -10.48
N VAL A 31 -13.91 2.20 -10.12
CA VAL A 31 -14.34 3.60 -10.01
C VAL A 31 -14.69 4.19 -11.39
N ALA A 32 -13.84 3.98 -12.39
CA ALA A 32 -13.98 4.53 -13.74
C ALA A 32 -15.28 4.14 -14.45
N ARG A 33 -15.94 3.05 -14.03
CA ARG A 33 -17.25 2.62 -14.56
C ARG A 33 -18.44 3.39 -13.99
N ARG A 34 -18.24 4.13 -12.89
CA ARG A 34 -19.30 4.82 -12.15
C ARG A 34 -19.22 6.34 -12.20
N VAL A 35 -18.18 6.87 -12.83
CA VAL A 35 -17.92 8.31 -12.92
C VAL A 35 -17.98 8.79 -14.36
N ASP A 36 -18.14 10.10 -14.51
CA ASP A 36 -18.14 10.74 -15.83
C ASP A 36 -16.76 10.71 -16.50
N GLY A 37 -16.72 11.07 -17.80
CA GLY A 37 -15.48 11.06 -18.56
C GLY A 37 -14.42 12.04 -18.04
N ARG A 38 -14.85 13.14 -17.40
CA ARG A 38 -13.93 14.13 -16.80
C ARG A 38 -13.21 13.52 -15.61
N THR A 39 -13.97 12.98 -14.66
CA THR A 39 -13.48 12.35 -13.44
C THR A 39 -12.61 11.15 -13.76
N ARG A 40 -13.05 10.30 -14.70
CA ARG A 40 -12.27 9.13 -15.16
C ARG A 40 -10.87 9.51 -15.67
N ARG A 41 -10.75 10.65 -16.37
CA ARG A 41 -9.44 11.10 -16.86
C ARG A 41 -8.55 11.65 -15.76
N ALA A 42 -9.14 12.31 -14.75
CA ALA A 42 -8.40 12.98 -13.68
C ALA A 42 -8.03 12.08 -12.49
N VAL A 43 -8.81 11.03 -12.20
CA VAL A 43 -8.61 10.21 -11.01
C VAL A 43 -7.44 9.25 -11.15
N ASN A 44 -6.59 9.23 -10.14
CA ASN A 44 -5.48 8.30 -9.96
C ASN A 44 -5.72 7.50 -8.67
N VAL A 45 -5.35 6.21 -8.66
CA VAL A 45 -5.68 5.28 -7.56
C VAL A 45 -4.43 4.60 -7.02
N SER A 46 -4.38 4.26 -5.73
CA SER A 46 -3.28 3.51 -5.13
C SER A 46 -3.47 2.00 -5.28
N HIS A 47 -2.45 1.21 -4.95
CA HIS A 47 -2.73 -0.18 -4.54
C HIS A 47 -3.61 -0.17 -3.29
N GLY A 48 -4.57 -1.08 -3.24
CA GLY A 48 -5.37 -1.33 -2.05
C GLY A 48 -4.67 -2.34 -1.15
N VAL A 49 -4.55 -2.04 0.13
CA VAL A 49 -3.94 -2.92 1.15
C VAL A 49 -5.06 -3.50 2.00
N PHE A 50 -5.05 -4.82 2.21
CA PHE A 50 -6.00 -5.44 3.12
C PHE A 50 -5.63 -5.11 4.56
N VAL A 51 -6.63 -4.79 5.38
CA VAL A 51 -6.45 -4.36 6.76
C VAL A 51 -7.42 -5.16 7.64
N PRO A 52 -6.94 -5.86 8.68
CA PRO A 52 -7.81 -6.54 9.61
C PRO A 52 -8.54 -5.54 10.52
N GLY A 53 -9.80 -5.78 10.86
CA GLY A 53 -10.50 -5.03 11.91
C GLY A 53 -10.17 -5.57 13.31
N GLU A 54 -9.09 -5.12 13.95
CA GLU A 54 -8.53 -5.76 15.15
C GLU A 54 -8.02 -4.76 16.21
N TYR A 55 -7.83 -5.21 17.44
CA TYR A 55 -7.20 -4.40 18.48
C TYR A 55 -5.75 -4.03 18.16
N GLY A 56 -5.44 -2.76 18.33
CA GLY A 56 -4.14 -2.21 18.00
C GLY A 56 -3.71 -1.05 18.87
N GLU A 57 -2.46 -0.68 18.68
CA GLU A 57 -1.76 0.46 19.24
C GLU A 57 -1.07 1.18 18.09
N TYR A 58 -1.16 2.51 18.07
CA TYR A 58 -0.43 3.25 17.06
C TYR A 58 1.07 3.14 17.34
N PRO A 59 1.88 2.78 16.32
CA PRO A 59 3.33 2.87 16.43
C PRO A 59 3.78 4.25 16.92
N GLY A 60 4.83 4.33 17.73
CA GLY A 60 5.26 5.58 18.39
C GLY A 60 5.64 6.74 17.46
N VAL A 61 5.72 6.47 16.17
CA VAL A 61 6.01 7.45 15.11
C VAL A 61 4.77 8.21 14.63
N HIS A 62 3.57 7.79 15.04
CA HIS A 62 2.30 8.40 14.66
C HIS A 62 1.93 9.56 15.59
N SER A 63 1.10 10.47 15.08
CA SER A 63 0.60 11.63 15.83
C SER A 63 -0.15 11.23 17.10
N GLN A 64 -0.96 10.18 16.99
CA GLN A 64 -1.56 9.48 18.10
C GLN A 64 -0.65 8.28 18.42
N SER A 65 -0.19 8.16 19.66
CA SER A 65 0.61 7.01 20.11
C SER A 65 -0.08 6.29 21.25
N GLY A 66 0.12 4.98 21.35
CA GLY A 66 -0.49 4.16 22.40
C GLY A 66 -1.76 3.42 21.98
N TYR A 67 -2.39 2.77 22.96
CA TYR A 67 -3.56 1.94 22.75
C TYR A 67 -4.72 2.70 22.08
N ALA A 68 -5.18 2.20 20.93
CA ALA A 68 -6.17 2.85 20.10
C ALA A 68 -7.51 2.09 20.05
N GLY A 69 -7.69 1.05 20.87
CA GLY A 69 -8.85 0.18 20.77
C GLY A 69 -8.80 -0.67 19.50
N LYS A 70 -9.89 -0.69 18.73
CA LYS A 70 -9.94 -1.42 17.45
C LYS A 70 -9.56 -0.50 16.30
N LEU A 71 -8.55 -0.90 15.55
CA LEU A 71 -8.09 -0.26 14.33
C LEU A 71 -8.52 -1.06 13.10
N GLY A 72 -8.42 -0.42 11.93
CA GLY A 72 -8.75 -1.03 10.63
C GLY A 72 -10.23 -1.04 10.27
N GLN A 73 -11.13 -0.66 11.19
CA GLN A 73 -12.58 -0.55 10.95
C GLN A 73 -13.05 0.89 10.66
N SER A 74 -12.15 1.87 10.84
CA SER A 74 -12.35 3.29 10.55
C SER A 74 -11.00 3.92 10.22
N LEU A 75 -11.01 5.11 9.63
CA LEU A 75 -9.82 5.85 9.29
C LEU A 75 -9.40 6.72 10.48
N PRO A 76 -8.15 6.58 10.99
CA PRO A 76 -7.64 7.46 12.03
C PRO A 76 -7.43 8.88 11.48
N ALA A 77 -7.44 9.88 12.34
CA ALA A 77 -7.06 11.24 11.95
C ALA A 77 -5.62 11.25 11.41
N VAL A 78 -5.37 12.08 10.40
CA VAL A 78 -4.05 12.22 9.76
C VAL A 78 -3.56 13.64 10.01
N GLU A 79 -2.57 13.77 10.88
CA GLU A 79 -1.96 15.06 11.24
C GLU A 79 -0.54 15.16 10.72
N THR A 80 0.17 14.02 10.70
CA THR A 80 1.56 13.91 10.24
C THR A 80 1.65 13.09 8.96
N TYR A 81 2.76 13.25 8.23
CA TYR A 81 3.07 12.41 7.07
C TYR A 81 3.07 10.90 7.41
N ASP A 82 3.55 10.52 8.59
CA ASP A 82 3.65 9.12 9.00
C ASP A 82 2.28 8.45 9.18
N ASP A 83 1.25 9.21 9.57
CA ASP A 83 -0.13 8.73 9.74
C ASP A 83 -0.73 8.15 8.45
N LEU A 84 -0.25 8.62 7.28
CA LEU A 84 -0.63 8.04 5.99
C LEU A 84 -0.22 6.57 5.83
N PHE A 85 0.71 6.08 6.65
CA PHE A 85 1.29 4.74 6.48
C PHE A 85 0.89 3.74 7.55
N VAL A 86 0.04 4.09 8.53
CA VAL A 86 -0.46 3.17 9.58
C VAL A 86 -0.94 1.86 8.95
N PHE A 87 -1.82 1.98 7.94
CA PHE A 87 -2.45 0.84 7.27
C PHE A 87 -1.76 0.41 5.97
N ARG A 88 -0.68 1.09 5.56
CA ARG A 88 0.06 0.76 4.33
C ARG A 88 1.15 -0.28 4.56
N ASP A 89 1.55 -0.47 5.81
CA ASP A 89 2.53 -1.48 6.18
C ASP A 89 1.88 -2.86 6.26
N ALA A 90 2.30 -3.74 5.35
CA ALA A 90 1.82 -5.11 5.24
C ALA A 90 2.16 -6.01 6.45
N ALA A 91 3.07 -5.58 7.33
CA ALA A 91 3.34 -6.29 8.58
C ALA A 91 2.36 -5.93 9.71
N HIS A 92 1.44 -4.99 9.46
CA HIS A 92 0.41 -4.52 10.38
C HIS A 92 0.96 -4.27 11.79
N ARG A 93 2.03 -3.47 11.86
CA ARG A 93 2.79 -3.26 13.11
C ARG A 93 1.99 -2.61 14.23
N TRP A 94 0.86 -2.00 13.89
CA TRP A 94 -0.12 -1.47 14.81
C TRP A 94 -0.92 -2.57 15.54
N LEU A 95 -0.91 -3.82 15.11
CA LEU A 95 -1.53 -4.93 15.84
C LEU A 95 -0.82 -5.12 17.20
N LEU A 96 -1.61 -5.28 18.26
CA LEU A 96 -1.07 -5.63 19.58
C LEU A 96 -0.22 -6.89 19.49
N GLU A 97 0.84 -6.97 20.30
CA GLU A 97 1.74 -8.13 20.38
C GLU A 97 0.99 -9.44 20.70
N SER A 98 -0.09 -9.34 21.49
CA SER A 98 -0.97 -10.48 21.81
C SER A 98 -1.79 -11.03 20.63
N ARG A 99 -1.71 -10.41 19.44
CA ARG A 99 -2.41 -10.86 18.23
C ARG A 99 -1.44 -11.61 17.31
N PRO A 100 -1.77 -12.84 16.89
CA PRO A 100 -0.93 -13.62 16.00
C PRO A 100 -0.89 -12.97 14.61
N ARG A 101 0.17 -12.20 14.33
CA ARG A 101 0.29 -11.39 13.10
C ARG A 101 0.28 -12.26 11.84
N ASP A 102 0.87 -13.44 11.91
CA ASP A 102 0.82 -14.47 10.86
C ASP A 102 -0.62 -14.81 10.43
N ALA A 103 -1.56 -14.86 11.37
CA ALA A 103 -2.97 -15.09 11.08
C ALA A 103 -3.78 -13.82 10.77
N HIS A 104 -3.21 -12.63 10.97
CA HIS A 104 -3.86 -11.33 10.74
C HIS A 104 -3.26 -10.58 9.54
N ASN A 105 -2.34 -11.20 8.78
CA ASN A 105 -1.70 -10.59 7.60
C ASN A 105 -2.24 -11.13 6.26
N THR A 106 -3.11 -12.15 6.28
CA THR A 106 -3.72 -12.75 5.07
C THR A 106 -5.14 -13.23 5.32
N LEU A 107 -5.99 -13.11 4.30
CA LEU A 107 -7.36 -13.60 4.33
C LEU A 107 -7.44 -15.13 4.25
N ASP A 108 -8.47 -15.71 4.86
CA ASP A 108 -8.77 -17.15 4.76
C ASP A 108 -9.08 -17.55 3.31
N ILE A 109 -8.71 -18.76 2.92
CA ILE A 109 -8.98 -19.28 1.57
C ILE A 109 -10.34 -19.97 1.55
N GLU A 110 -11.16 -19.61 0.56
CA GLU A 110 -12.43 -20.26 0.24
C GLU A 110 -12.37 -20.95 -1.11
N ARG A 111 -13.06 -22.10 -1.21
CA ARG A 111 -13.19 -22.85 -2.46
C ARG A 111 -14.61 -22.74 -2.99
N HIS A 112 -14.74 -22.14 -4.17
CA HIS A 112 -16.00 -21.98 -4.89
C HIS A 112 -15.96 -22.82 -6.17
N GLY A 113 -16.30 -24.10 -6.05
CA GLY A 113 -16.14 -25.07 -7.15
C GLY A 113 -14.67 -25.28 -7.52
N ASN A 114 -14.29 -24.87 -8.74
CA ASN A 114 -12.90 -24.90 -9.20
C ASN A 114 -12.12 -23.60 -8.94
N ARG A 115 -12.74 -22.62 -8.26
CA ARG A 115 -12.11 -21.32 -7.96
C ARG A 115 -11.60 -21.30 -6.53
N LEU A 116 -10.44 -20.69 -6.35
CA LEU A 116 -9.91 -20.29 -5.04
C LEU A 116 -10.11 -18.79 -4.90
N ALA A 117 -10.72 -18.38 -3.80
CA ALA A 117 -10.98 -16.99 -3.45
C ALA A 117 -10.59 -16.75 -1.99
N PHE A 118 -10.64 -15.50 -1.57
CA PHE A 118 -10.27 -15.05 -0.25
C PHE A 118 -11.52 -14.58 0.50
N ALA A 119 -11.73 -15.11 1.70
CA ALA A 119 -12.92 -14.86 2.51
C ALA A 119 -12.98 -13.40 2.98
N PRO A 120 -14.18 -12.79 3.08
CA PRO A 120 -14.35 -11.46 3.67
C PRO A 120 -14.05 -11.40 5.17
N ALA A 121 -14.07 -12.56 5.85
CA ALA A 121 -13.85 -12.69 7.28
C ALA A 121 -12.97 -13.89 7.61
N CYS A 122 -12.16 -13.77 8.67
CA CYS A 122 -11.43 -14.87 9.27
C CYS A 122 -12.08 -15.30 10.59
N TYR A 123 -12.01 -16.60 10.91
CA TYR A 123 -12.56 -17.15 12.15
C TYR A 123 -11.50 -17.78 13.04
N PHE A 124 -11.36 -17.25 14.25
CA PHE A 124 -10.46 -17.78 15.27
C PHE A 124 -11.22 -18.64 16.27
N GLY A 125 -10.77 -19.90 16.41
CA GLY A 125 -11.19 -20.76 17.51
C GLY A 125 -10.65 -20.27 18.84
N LYS A 126 -11.46 -20.35 19.89
CA LYS A 126 -11.03 -20.18 21.28
C LYS A 126 -11.04 -21.52 22.00
N PRO A 127 -10.30 -21.67 23.11
CA PRO A 127 -10.35 -22.88 23.92
C PRO A 127 -11.80 -23.26 24.28
N PRO A 128 -12.14 -24.57 24.32
CA PRO A 128 -13.52 -25.03 24.52
C PRO A 128 -14.16 -24.53 25.82
N GLU A 129 -13.34 -24.22 26.83
CA GLU A 129 -13.77 -23.76 28.15
C GLU A 129 -14.19 -22.28 28.15
N GLN A 130 -13.85 -21.51 27.09
CA GLN A 130 -14.24 -20.11 26.96
C GLN A 130 -15.61 -19.95 26.28
N ARG A 131 -16.46 -19.09 26.86
CA ARG A 131 -17.72 -18.66 26.24
C ARG A 131 -17.43 -17.93 24.92
N ASN A 132 -18.27 -18.17 23.90
CA ASN A 132 -18.09 -17.72 22.51
C ASN A 132 -16.82 -18.32 21.88
N SER A 133 -16.86 -19.63 21.62
CA SER A 133 -15.75 -20.46 21.11
C SER A 133 -15.21 -20.06 19.73
N LYS A 134 -15.84 -19.09 19.06
CA LYS A 134 -15.41 -18.52 17.79
C LYS A 134 -15.43 -17.00 17.85
N ARG A 135 -14.39 -16.39 17.29
CA ARG A 135 -14.28 -14.95 17.07
C ARG A 135 -14.13 -14.69 15.58
N SER A 136 -14.98 -13.86 15.00
CA SER A 136 -14.80 -13.38 13.64
C SER A 136 -13.94 -12.12 13.62
N LEU A 137 -13.21 -11.96 12.53
CA LEU A 137 -12.45 -10.78 12.17
C LEU A 137 -12.87 -10.39 10.75
N GLN A 138 -13.29 -9.15 10.55
CA GLN A 138 -13.64 -8.63 9.23
C GLN A 138 -12.41 -8.04 8.55
N TRP A 139 -12.36 -8.16 7.22
CA TRP A 139 -11.33 -7.57 6.40
C TRP A 139 -11.82 -6.29 5.74
N PHE A 140 -10.94 -5.30 5.73
CA PHE A 140 -11.14 -4.04 5.06
C PHE A 140 -10.08 -3.84 3.97
N LEU A 141 -10.36 -2.96 3.03
CA LEU A 141 -9.46 -2.55 1.97
C LEU A 141 -9.18 -1.05 2.09
N HIS A 142 -7.93 -0.71 2.35
CA HIS A 142 -7.46 0.66 2.47
C HIS A 142 -6.80 1.13 1.18
N CYS A 143 -7.22 2.28 0.67
CA CYS A 143 -6.60 2.88 -0.52
C CYS A 143 -6.73 4.42 -0.56
N TYR A 144 -6.07 5.01 -1.55
CA TYR A 144 -6.04 6.44 -1.79
C TYR A 144 -6.44 6.78 -3.22
N LEU A 145 -7.33 7.77 -3.35
CA LEU A 145 -7.57 8.50 -4.59
C LEU A 145 -6.83 9.83 -4.55
N HIS A 146 -6.33 10.27 -5.70
CA HIS A 146 -5.81 11.62 -5.85
C HIS A 146 -6.02 12.08 -7.29
N THR A 147 -5.78 13.36 -7.52
CA THR A 147 -5.81 13.99 -8.84
C THR A 147 -4.51 14.72 -9.07
N ASP A 148 -4.22 15.01 -10.34
CA ASP A 148 -3.16 15.97 -10.64
C ASP A 148 -3.56 17.35 -10.11
N ARG A 149 -2.57 18.16 -9.70
CA ARG A 149 -2.77 19.49 -9.07
C ARG A 149 -3.68 20.45 -9.84
N ALA A 150 -3.88 20.23 -11.14
CA ALA A 150 -4.77 21.05 -11.98
C ALA A 150 -6.25 20.63 -11.94
N ARG A 151 -6.59 19.58 -11.19
CA ARG A 151 -7.91 18.91 -11.19
C ARG A 151 -8.43 18.63 -9.77
N ASP A 152 -8.01 19.41 -8.79
CA ASP A 152 -8.37 19.23 -7.38
C ASP A 152 -9.88 19.41 -7.09
N ASP A 153 -10.67 19.87 -8.07
CA ASP A 153 -12.13 20.02 -7.98
C ASP A 153 -12.90 18.72 -8.24
N VAL A 154 -12.21 17.63 -8.59
CA VAL A 154 -12.81 16.31 -8.83
C VAL A 154 -12.98 15.50 -7.54
N LEU A 155 -12.15 15.75 -6.52
CA LEU A 155 -12.23 15.08 -5.23
C LEU A 155 -12.90 15.97 -4.17
N PRO A 156 -13.63 15.39 -3.21
CA PRO A 156 -13.86 13.96 -3.01
C PRO A 156 -14.90 13.36 -3.96
N LEU A 157 -14.74 12.08 -4.28
CA LEU A 157 -15.82 11.28 -4.85
C LEU A 157 -16.87 11.00 -3.78
N ALA A 158 -18.14 11.09 -4.18
CA ALA A 158 -19.27 10.86 -3.31
C ALA A 158 -19.42 9.37 -2.93
N ALA A 159 -20.04 9.12 -1.77
CA ALA A 159 -20.19 7.78 -1.22
C ALA A 159 -21.00 6.84 -2.14
N ASP A 160 -22.02 7.36 -2.84
CA ASP A 160 -22.85 6.60 -3.79
C ASP A 160 -22.08 6.08 -5.01
N VAL A 161 -21.00 6.78 -5.41
CA VAL A 161 -20.08 6.30 -6.45
C VAL A 161 -19.21 5.14 -5.91
N LEU A 162 -18.76 5.27 -4.67
CA LEU A 162 -17.77 4.39 -4.04
C LEU A 162 -18.39 3.14 -3.40
N ASP A 163 -19.62 3.21 -2.93
CA ASP A 163 -20.30 2.13 -2.21
C ASP A 163 -20.80 1.03 -3.15
N GLY A 164 -20.56 -0.23 -2.83
CA GLY A 164 -20.89 -1.39 -3.67
C GLY A 164 -19.94 -1.61 -4.86
N LEU A 165 -18.71 -1.08 -4.82
CA LEU A 165 -17.71 -1.34 -5.86
C LEU A 165 -17.38 -2.82 -5.96
N ARG A 166 -16.91 -3.27 -7.14
CA ARG A 166 -16.48 -4.66 -7.36
C ARG A 166 -15.10 -4.75 -7.98
N VAL A 167 -14.21 -5.48 -7.32
CA VAL A 167 -12.79 -5.66 -7.70
C VAL A 167 -12.43 -7.14 -7.88
N GLY A 168 -11.28 -7.41 -8.50
CA GLY A 168 -10.83 -8.78 -8.77
C GLY A 168 -11.55 -9.45 -9.96
N GLY A 169 -11.42 -10.77 -10.04
CA GLY A 169 -12.05 -11.61 -11.05
C GLY A 169 -13.45 -12.07 -10.65
N ALA A 170 -14.20 -12.62 -11.61
CA ALA A 170 -15.55 -13.18 -11.41
C ALA A 170 -16.57 -12.21 -10.75
N ARG A 171 -16.41 -10.89 -10.95
CA ARG A 171 -17.29 -9.84 -10.39
C ARG A 171 -18.77 -9.99 -10.77
N ASN A 172 -19.04 -10.60 -11.93
CA ASN A 172 -20.38 -10.93 -12.41
C ASN A 172 -21.01 -12.14 -11.69
N TYR A 173 -20.25 -12.85 -10.86
CA TYR A 173 -20.71 -13.96 -10.02
C TYR A 173 -20.72 -13.60 -8.52
N GLY A 174 -20.66 -12.30 -8.17
CA GLY A 174 -20.73 -11.83 -6.78
C GLY A 174 -19.40 -11.75 -6.03
N PHE A 175 -18.25 -11.91 -6.71
CA PHE A 175 -16.94 -11.80 -6.07
C PHE A 175 -16.47 -10.35 -5.95
N GLY A 176 -15.73 -10.08 -4.87
CA GLY A 176 -14.98 -8.85 -4.62
C GLY A 176 -15.84 -7.61 -4.42
N GLU A 177 -17.03 -7.78 -3.84
CA GLU A 177 -17.93 -6.70 -3.44
C GLU A 177 -17.37 -5.92 -2.25
N LEU A 178 -17.49 -4.60 -2.32
CA LEU A 178 -16.93 -3.65 -1.36
C LEU A 178 -18.00 -2.64 -0.95
N SER A 179 -18.21 -2.45 0.35
CA SER A 179 -19.03 -1.36 0.90
C SER A 179 -18.13 -0.27 1.48
N LEU A 180 -18.50 1.00 1.30
CA LEU A 180 -17.71 2.10 1.85
C LEU A 180 -17.90 2.16 3.37
N ALA A 181 -16.85 1.83 4.12
CA ALA A 181 -16.86 1.88 5.58
C ALA A 181 -16.54 3.29 6.09
N ASP A 182 -15.54 3.95 5.50
CA ASP A 182 -15.10 5.28 5.91
C ASP A 182 -14.35 6.03 4.79
N SER A 183 -14.37 7.36 4.83
CA SER A 183 -13.64 8.22 3.90
C SER A 183 -13.26 9.56 4.54
N GLN A 184 -12.05 10.04 4.25
CA GLN A 184 -11.62 11.39 4.61
C GLN A 184 -10.76 12.02 3.51
N VAL A 185 -10.73 13.36 3.48
CA VAL A 185 -9.90 14.14 2.56
C VAL A 185 -8.74 14.74 3.33
N ILE A 186 -7.54 14.61 2.79
CA ILE A 186 -6.30 15.03 3.43
C ILE A 186 -5.60 16.03 2.51
N ASP A 187 -5.18 17.16 3.07
CA ASP A 187 -4.30 18.11 2.39
C ASP A 187 -2.84 17.77 2.68
N LEU A 188 -2.13 17.24 1.70
CA LEU A 188 -0.70 16.92 1.83
C LEU A 188 0.15 18.16 2.07
N ASP A 189 -0.31 19.36 1.69
CA ASP A 189 0.44 20.58 1.94
C ASP A 189 0.32 21.07 3.39
N ALA A 190 -0.69 20.60 4.14
CA ALA A 190 -0.97 21.00 5.52
C ALA A 190 -0.50 19.99 6.57
N LEU A 191 -0.02 18.81 6.17
CA LEU A 191 0.51 17.80 7.08
C LEU A 191 1.81 18.26 7.75
N ASP A 192 2.04 17.76 8.96
CA ASP A 192 3.33 17.91 9.63
C ASP A 192 4.37 16.94 9.04
N TYR A 193 5.52 17.50 8.65
CA TYR A 193 6.70 16.80 8.13
C TYR A 193 7.91 16.97 9.05
N GLY A 194 7.75 17.48 10.28
CA GLY A 194 8.84 17.80 11.21
C GLY A 194 9.86 16.67 11.35
N ARG A 195 9.39 15.42 11.44
CA ARG A 195 10.28 14.25 11.52
C ARG A 195 11.21 14.06 10.31
N LEU A 196 10.74 14.41 9.11
CA LEU A 196 11.57 14.43 7.90
C LEU A 196 12.41 15.70 7.78
N MET A 197 12.12 16.76 8.53
CA MET A 197 12.88 18.02 8.49
C MET A 197 13.96 18.11 9.57
N ASP A 198 13.76 17.44 10.70
CA ASP A 198 14.67 17.42 11.85
C ASP A 198 15.80 16.39 11.71
N THR A 199 15.74 15.56 10.66
CA THR A 199 16.74 14.53 10.37
C THR A 199 17.91 15.13 9.57
N GLU A 200 19.14 14.74 9.88
CA GLU A 200 20.34 15.20 9.14
C GLU A 200 20.22 14.90 7.63
N ALA A 201 20.76 15.81 6.81
CA ALA A 201 20.88 15.59 5.37
C ALA A 201 21.59 14.25 5.11
N ASP A 202 21.12 13.50 4.11
CA ASP A 202 21.62 12.16 3.73
C ASP A 202 21.26 10.99 4.65
N ALA A 203 20.40 11.18 5.65
CA ALA A 203 19.93 10.10 6.53
C ALA A 203 18.50 9.62 6.18
N TYR A 204 18.17 9.46 4.90
CA TYR A 204 16.85 8.98 4.45
C TYR A 204 16.91 7.71 3.62
N VAL A 205 15.83 6.94 3.68
CA VAL A 205 15.59 5.79 2.82
C VAL A 205 14.19 5.85 2.21
N LEU A 206 14.06 5.19 1.07
CA LEU A 206 12.81 5.03 0.34
C LEU A 206 12.29 3.61 0.55
N GLU A 207 11.05 3.52 0.98
CA GLU A 207 10.27 2.30 1.01
C GLU A 207 9.36 2.25 -0.20
N LEU A 208 9.53 1.23 -1.04
CA LEU A 208 8.63 1.01 -2.18
C LEU A 208 7.34 0.36 -1.67
N VAL A 209 6.26 1.12 -1.59
CA VAL A 209 4.95 0.61 -1.15
C VAL A 209 4.24 -0.14 -2.27
N SER A 210 4.45 0.32 -3.50
CA SER A 210 3.96 -0.35 -4.72
C SER A 210 5.10 -0.49 -5.74
N PRO A 211 4.97 -1.38 -6.73
CA PRO A 211 6.04 -1.61 -7.70
C PRO A 211 6.28 -0.37 -8.54
N TYR A 212 7.54 -0.10 -8.87
CA TYR A 212 7.92 0.96 -9.79
C TYR A 212 8.15 0.37 -11.19
N VAL A 213 7.49 0.91 -12.21
CA VAL A 213 7.59 0.39 -13.59
C VAL A 213 8.91 0.79 -14.21
N LEU A 214 9.58 -0.13 -14.92
CA LEU A 214 10.75 0.17 -15.74
C LEU A 214 10.38 0.19 -17.23
N SER A 215 9.54 -0.74 -17.65
CA SER A 215 9.01 -0.79 -19.01
C SER A 215 7.68 -1.54 -19.04
N SER A 216 6.88 -1.28 -20.07
CA SER A 216 5.58 -1.92 -20.27
C SER A 216 5.29 -2.07 -21.75
N GLU A 217 4.67 -3.19 -22.13
CA GLU A 217 4.16 -3.42 -23.49
C GLU A 217 2.82 -2.70 -23.75
N CYS A 218 2.23 -2.06 -22.73
CA CYS A 218 0.99 -1.31 -22.87
C CYS A 218 1.20 -0.12 -23.83
N PRO A 219 0.24 0.19 -24.72
CA PRO A 219 0.30 1.39 -25.54
C PRO A 219 0.54 2.65 -24.70
N ASP A 220 1.28 3.60 -25.27
CA ASP A 220 1.63 4.90 -24.66
C ASP A 220 2.41 4.80 -23.33
N ALA A 221 2.99 3.65 -23.01
CA ALA A 221 3.80 3.48 -21.81
C ALA A 221 5.25 3.88 -22.05
N ASP A 222 5.73 4.84 -21.26
CA ASP A 222 7.13 5.25 -21.30
C ASP A 222 8.03 4.22 -20.61
N SER A 223 9.16 3.92 -21.24
CA SER A 223 10.25 3.20 -20.57
C SER A 223 11.07 4.18 -19.75
N GLN A 224 11.44 3.77 -18.53
CA GLN A 224 12.14 4.62 -17.57
C GLN A 224 13.23 3.83 -16.84
N SER A 225 14.32 4.51 -16.52
CA SER A 225 15.37 3.96 -15.66
C SER A 225 14.97 4.03 -14.19
N VAL A 226 15.76 3.36 -13.35
CA VAL A 226 15.74 3.62 -11.90
C VAL A 226 16.08 5.11 -11.69
N PRO A 227 15.30 5.85 -10.88
CA PRO A 227 15.57 7.26 -10.65
C PRO A 227 16.94 7.48 -10.02
N TRP A 228 17.66 8.52 -10.46
CA TRP A 228 19.03 8.80 -10.01
C TRP A 228 19.13 9.08 -8.51
N TRP A 229 18.05 9.55 -7.89
CA TRP A 229 17.95 9.85 -6.46
C TRP A 229 17.69 8.59 -5.60
N TRP A 230 17.72 7.39 -6.20
CA TRP A 230 17.74 6.12 -5.48
C TRP A 230 19.20 5.71 -5.30
N ALA A 231 19.69 5.75 -4.06
CA ALA A 231 21.02 5.25 -3.72
C ALA A 231 21.00 3.72 -3.72
N THR A 232 21.18 3.15 -4.91
CA THR A 232 21.37 1.71 -5.14
C THR A 232 22.78 1.31 -4.74
N ARG A 233 22.97 0.07 -4.24
CA ARG A 233 24.31 -0.43 -3.93
C ARG A 233 25.10 -0.56 -5.23
N SER A 234 26.36 -0.14 -5.24
CA SER A 234 27.33 -0.57 -6.25
C SER A 234 27.48 -2.10 -6.15
N PRO A 235 27.72 -2.82 -7.27
CA PRO A 235 27.92 -4.26 -7.23
C PRO A 235 29.03 -4.62 -6.24
N PRO A 236 28.89 -5.71 -5.45
CA PRO A 236 30.04 -6.24 -4.73
C PRO A 236 31.14 -6.60 -5.73
N ASP A 237 32.41 -6.42 -5.35
CA ASP A 237 33.54 -6.92 -6.12
C ASP A 237 33.30 -8.40 -6.49
N GLU A 238 33.67 -8.77 -7.72
CA GLU A 238 33.38 -10.07 -8.36
C GLU A 238 33.82 -11.32 -7.56
N SER A 239 34.53 -11.14 -6.44
CA SER A 239 35.02 -12.19 -5.54
C SER A 239 33.99 -12.79 -4.57
N GLU A 240 32.79 -12.22 -4.42
CA GLU A 240 31.75 -12.75 -3.50
C GLU A 240 30.44 -13.17 -4.20
N SER A 241 30.51 -13.62 -5.46
CA SER A 241 29.33 -14.03 -6.22
C SER A 241 28.78 -15.40 -5.83
N GLY A 242 28.16 -15.48 -4.65
CA GLY A 242 27.11 -16.46 -4.36
C GLY A 242 25.78 -15.92 -4.87
N ALA A 243 25.58 -15.91 -6.20
CA ALA A 243 24.39 -15.33 -6.83
C ALA A 243 23.11 -16.06 -6.41
N THR A 244 22.43 -15.54 -5.38
CA THR A 244 21.05 -15.90 -5.09
C THR A 244 20.16 -15.27 -6.17
N ALA A 245 19.45 -16.13 -6.91
CA ALA A 245 18.56 -15.73 -8.00
C ALA A 245 17.60 -14.59 -7.58
N GLY A 246 17.68 -13.43 -8.25
CA GLY A 246 16.70 -12.34 -8.12
C GLY A 246 17.25 -10.94 -7.83
N TRP A 247 18.55 -10.79 -7.55
CA TRP A 247 19.19 -9.49 -7.33
C TRP A 247 20.00 -9.09 -8.57
N CYS A 248 19.82 -7.86 -9.04
CA CYS A 248 20.63 -7.31 -10.13
C CYS A 248 21.90 -6.65 -9.59
N ALA A 249 22.81 -6.24 -10.49
CA ALA A 249 24.09 -5.62 -10.14
C ALA A 249 23.95 -4.34 -9.29
N ASP A 250 22.78 -3.69 -9.31
CA ASP A 250 22.44 -2.52 -8.50
C ASP A 250 21.78 -2.87 -7.14
N GLY A 251 21.69 -4.16 -6.80
CA GLY A 251 21.08 -4.64 -5.58
C GLY A 251 19.56 -4.51 -5.51
N LEU A 252 18.87 -4.22 -6.62
CA LEU A 252 17.41 -4.12 -6.64
C LEU A 252 16.74 -5.44 -6.98
N ARG A 253 15.66 -5.76 -6.26
CA ARG A 253 14.77 -6.87 -6.63
C ARG A 253 13.85 -6.42 -7.75
N ARG A 254 13.93 -7.10 -8.90
CA ARG A 254 13.05 -6.87 -10.06
C ARG A 254 12.04 -8.00 -10.20
N ARG A 255 10.87 -7.68 -10.72
CA ARG A 255 9.85 -8.67 -11.08
C ARG A 255 9.14 -8.28 -12.36
N GLU A 256 8.71 -9.30 -13.09
CA GLU A 256 7.72 -9.15 -14.16
C GLU A 256 6.31 -9.26 -13.58
N THR A 257 5.42 -8.38 -13.99
CA THR A 257 3.99 -8.44 -13.69
C THR A 257 3.17 -8.22 -14.97
N ARG A 258 1.84 -8.22 -14.85
CA ARG A 258 0.93 -8.01 -15.97
C ARG A 258 -0.05 -6.89 -15.65
N LEU A 259 -0.26 -6.02 -16.63
CA LEU A 259 -1.34 -5.04 -16.64
C LEU A 259 -2.46 -5.56 -17.55
N VAL A 260 -3.71 -5.39 -17.14
CA VAL A 260 -4.89 -5.79 -17.91
C VAL A 260 -5.64 -4.54 -18.32
N ASP A 261 -5.88 -4.37 -19.62
CA ASP A 261 -6.74 -3.34 -20.16
C ASP A 261 -7.78 -3.99 -21.10
N GLY A 262 -9.05 -3.90 -20.73
CA GLY A 262 -10.10 -4.69 -21.38
C GLY A 262 -9.78 -6.19 -21.38
N ASP A 263 -9.65 -6.75 -22.58
CA ASP A 263 -9.32 -8.16 -22.81
C ASP A 263 -7.81 -8.39 -23.03
N GLU A 264 -7.03 -7.32 -23.17
CA GLU A 264 -5.59 -7.37 -23.42
C GLU A 264 -4.78 -7.48 -22.13
N ARG A 265 -3.62 -8.14 -22.23
CA ARG A 265 -2.70 -8.35 -21.12
C ARG A 265 -1.30 -7.96 -21.56
N TYR A 266 -0.74 -6.95 -20.92
CA TYR A 266 0.59 -6.43 -21.25
C TYR A 266 1.59 -6.86 -20.19
N ARG A 267 2.78 -7.25 -20.63
CA ARG A 267 3.91 -7.45 -19.73
C ARG A 267 4.39 -6.11 -19.17
N VAL A 268 4.79 -6.12 -17.90
CA VAL A 268 5.35 -4.95 -17.22
C VAL A 268 6.57 -5.38 -16.41
N ALA A 269 7.73 -4.82 -16.71
CA ALA A 269 8.93 -5.00 -15.91
C ALA A 269 8.94 -3.96 -14.79
N THR A 270 9.21 -4.38 -13.55
CA THR A 270 9.15 -3.50 -12.38
C THR A 270 10.31 -3.71 -11.42
N VAL A 271 10.67 -2.67 -10.68
CA VAL A 271 11.33 -2.81 -9.37
C VAL A 271 10.24 -3.15 -8.36
N ASP A 272 10.45 -4.23 -7.62
CA ASP A 272 9.41 -4.80 -6.77
C ASP A 272 9.14 -3.94 -5.52
N HIS A 273 7.91 -3.97 -5.02
CA HIS A 273 7.54 -3.35 -3.74
C HIS A 273 8.07 -4.13 -2.53
N GLY A 274 8.02 -3.51 -1.35
CA GLY A 274 8.42 -4.06 -0.06
C GLY A 274 9.91 -3.93 0.26
N GLN A 275 10.75 -3.54 -0.70
CA GLN A 275 12.18 -3.28 -0.49
C GLN A 275 12.45 -1.85 -0.02
N VAL A 276 13.62 -1.65 0.59
CA VAL A 276 14.13 -0.36 1.06
C VAL A 276 15.38 -0.02 0.26
N VAL A 277 15.47 1.21 -0.23
CA VAL A 277 16.65 1.74 -0.94
C VAL A 277 17.09 3.06 -0.32
N GLY A 278 18.36 3.44 -0.43
CA GLY A 278 18.80 4.73 0.09
C GLY A 278 18.24 5.90 -0.73
N TYR A 279 18.19 7.08 -0.13
CA TYR A 279 17.78 8.30 -0.80
C TYR A 279 18.99 9.21 -1.04
N ALA A 280 19.16 9.69 -2.26
CA ALA A 280 20.25 10.59 -2.68
C ALA A 280 19.73 11.89 -3.31
N GLY A 281 18.44 12.20 -3.16
CA GLY A 281 17.86 13.45 -3.66
C GLY A 281 18.10 14.62 -2.71
N ASP A 282 17.80 15.82 -3.21
CA ASP A 282 17.99 17.10 -2.53
C ASP A 282 16.69 17.67 -1.94
N ASP A 283 15.53 17.26 -2.44
CA ASP A 283 14.21 17.71 -1.97
C ASP A 283 13.38 16.54 -1.40
N VAL A 284 13.63 16.25 -0.12
CA VAL A 284 12.94 15.19 0.66
C VAL A 284 11.43 15.42 0.70
N LEU A 285 11.00 16.67 0.89
CA LEU A 285 9.59 17.01 1.07
C LEU A 285 8.81 16.82 -0.24
N ALA A 286 9.33 17.32 -1.36
CA ALA A 286 8.73 17.07 -2.65
C ALA A 286 8.72 15.58 -2.99
N THR A 287 9.79 14.85 -2.66
CA THR A 287 9.87 13.40 -2.86
C THR A 287 8.80 12.67 -2.05
N ALA A 288 8.62 13.03 -0.78
CA ALA A 288 7.62 12.44 0.11
C ALA A 288 6.19 12.65 -0.40
N LYS A 289 5.86 13.87 -0.86
CA LYS A 289 4.56 14.19 -1.46
C LYS A 289 4.33 13.44 -2.77
N ASN A 290 5.30 13.50 -3.67
CA ASN A 290 5.23 12.79 -4.95
C ASN A 290 5.15 11.27 -4.76
N GLY A 291 5.75 10.74 -3.71
CA GLY A 291 5.67 9.32 -3.39
C GLY A 291 4.27 8.86 -3.01
N VAL A 292 3.51 9.68 -2.27
CA VAL A 292 2.11 9.41 -1.93
C VAL A 292 1.21 9.49 -3.17
N THR A 293 1.46 10.46 -4.05
CA THR A 293 0.77 10.61 -5.34
C THR A 293 1.36 9.74 -6.45
N ARG A 294 2.35 8.90 -6.12
CA ARG A 294 3.10 8.02 -7.02
C ARG A 294 3.92 8.71 -8.10
N VAL A 295 4.92 7.99 -8.60
CA VAL A 295 5.85 8.45 -9.64
C VAL A 295 5.97 7.46 -10.79
N GLY A 296 6.14 8.00 -12.01
CA GLY A 296 6.49 7.23 -13.21
C GLY A 296 5.31 6.62 -13.98
N THR A 297 5.66 5.81 -14.97
CA THR A 297 4.71 5.09 -15.84
C THR A 297 3.70 4.27 -15.04
N HIS A 298 2.42 4.36 -15.44
CA HIS A 298 1.28 3.71 -14.78
C HIS A 298 0.99 4.18 -13.34
N ALA A 299 1.52 5.33 -12.89
CA ALA A 299 1.21 5.93 -11.59
C ALA A 299 -0.30 6.08 -11.34
N LYS A 300 -1.05 6.42 -12.40
CA LYS A 300 -2.52 6.47 -12.42
C LYS A 300 -3.19 5.17 -11.96
N TYR A 301 -2.56 4.03 -12.26
CA TYR A 301 -3.04 2.69 -11.94
C TYR A 301 -2.38 2.11 -10.68
N GLY A 302 -1.78 2.96 -9.85
CA GLY A 302 -1.28 2.65 -8.52
C GLY A 302 0.15 2.14 -8.45
N PHE A 303 0.90 2.14 -9.55
CA PHE A 303 2.35 1.88 -9.52
C PHE A 303 3.11 3.09 -8.98
N GLY A 304 4.31 2.88 -8.44
CA GLY A 304 5.25 3.96 -8.09
C GLY A 304 4.97 4.69 -6.77
N GLU A 305 4.10 4.17 -5.91
CA GLU A 305 3.97 4.64 -4.53
C GLU A 305 5.20 4.31 -3.68
N LEU A 306 5.70 5.31 -2.96
CA LEU A 306 6.85 5.22 -2.08
C LEU A 306 6.67 6.06 -0.81
N ARG A 307 7.31 5.61 0.26
CA ARG A 307 7.41 6.31 1.54
C ARG A 307 8.86 6.74 1.76
N VAL A 308 9.07 8.00 2.11
CA VAL A 308 10.38 8.47 2.58
C VAL A 308 10.42 8.34 4.10
N ARG A 309 11.51 7.84 4.68
CA ARG A 309 11.66 7.75 6.13
C ARG A 309 13.11 8.01 6.55
N PRO A 310 13.36 8.46 7.79
CA PRO A 310 14.70 8.49 8.33
C PRO A 310 15.35 7.08 8.32
N ALA A 311 16.64 7.02 8.03
CA ALA A 311 17.42 5.79 7.88
C ALA A 311 17.76 5.14 9.22
N ARG A 312 17.91 5.93 10.29
CA ARG A 312 18.32 5.47 11.63
C ARG A 312 17.25 4.66 12.36
N GLU A 313 16.05 4.58 11.80
CA GLU A 313 14.92 3.89 12.41
C GLU A 313 14.64 2.62 11.61
N ASP A 314 14.90 1.45 12.19
CA ASP A 314 14.48 0.20 11.56
C ASP A 314 12.96 0.05 11.71
N ARG A 315 12.32 -0.57 10.71
CA ARG A 315 10.92 -1.02 10.82
C ARG A 315 10.75 -2.05 11.95
N VAL A 316 11.83 -2.72 12.35
CA VAL A 316 11.86 -3.65 13.49
C VAL A 316 12.73 -3.03 14.59
N PRO A 317 12.14 -2.44 15.64
CA PRO A 317 12.90 -1.78 16.71
C PRO A 317 13.99 -2.70 17.30
N GLU A 318 13.67 -3.99 17.47
CA GLU A 318 14.56 -5.04 18.00
C GLU A 318 15.83 -5.26 17.17
N ARG A 319 15.86 -4.89 15.87
CA ARG A 319 17.07 -4.99 15.04
C ARG A 319 18.05 -3.86 15.26
N GLY A 320 17.57 -2.70 15.73
CA GLY A 320 18.43 -1.58 16.10
C GLY A 320 19.25 -1.86 17.36
N GLU A 321 18.77 -2.74 18.25
CA GLU A 321 19.43 -3.08 19.51
C GLU A 321 20.59 -4.08 19.34
N ILE A 322 20.59 -4.89 18.28
CA ILE A 322 21.64 -5.91 18.04
C ILE A 322 22.96 -5.26 17.56
N GLY A 323 22.94 -4.02 17.06
CA GLY A 323 24.12 -3.29 16.61
C GLY A 323 24.92 -2.58 17.72
N GLY A 324 24.44 -2.60 18.96
CA GLY A 324 25.08 -1.99 20.13
C GLY A 324 25.83 -2.96 21.04
N GLY A 325 26.17 -4.16 20.55
CA GLY A 325 27.06 -5.09 21.26
C GLY A 325 28.52 -4.71 21.04
N ASP A 326 29.18 -4.31 22.12
CA ASP A 326 30.54 -3.76 22.21
C ASP A 326 31.62 -4.38 21.30
N SER A 327 32.53 -3.48 20.89
CA SER A 327 33.88 -3.76 20.40
C SER A 327 34.75 -4.41 21.47
#